data_AF-A0A7V6BDT5-F1
#
_entry.id   AF-A0A7V6BDT5-F1
#
_cell.length_a   1.000
_cell.length_b   1.000
_cell.length_c   1.000
_cell.angle_alpha   90.00
_cell.angle_beta   90.00
_cell.angle_gamma   90.00
#
_symmetry.space_group_name_H-M   'P 1'
#
loop_
_entity.id
_entity.type
_entity.pdbx_description
1 polymer ?
#
loop_
_entity_poly.entity_id
_entity_poly.type
_entity_poly.pdbx_seq_one_letter_code
_entity_poly.pdbx_strand_id
1 'polypeptide(L)'
;MGNKIRNFVIKFLSWLSDLACNKPKLLVFPQIVLMIVAIAYSVEFLKFNNNRNELVGKNKKYHHNYLAYKAEFPNQDDIVVAVESENPEKNRLFVEKLGKALEAYSDIFTNIFYKGDLTLMGKKALMMLDEKTLTDLHNILKEYKPFINQFTSATNLESLLNQINRQFRTANANTNANDLVKALPAIERLISLALDAINRPGVPVSP
;
A
#
# COMPACT_ATOMS: atom_id res chain seq x y z
N MET A 1 46.20 50.91 16.94
CA MET A 1 46.08 49.44 16.79
C MET A 1 46.31 48.92 15.36
N GLY A 2 45.82 49.61 14.30
CA GLY A 2 45.85 49.11 12.92
C GLY A 2 47.23 48.86 12.27
N ASN A 3 48.24 49.70 12.51
CA ASN A 3 49.57 49.50 11.92
C ASN A 3 50.31 48.27 12.48
N LYS A 4 50.03 47.87 13.74
CA LYS A 4 50.65 46.70 14.38
C LYS A 4 50.07 45.40 13.81
N ILE A 5 48.76 45.38 13.55
CA ILE A 5 48.06 44.25 12.91
C ILE A 5 48.51 44.13 11.45
N ARG A 6 48.61 45.23 10.71
CA ARG A 6 49.08 45.21 9.31
C ARG A 6 50.52 44.71 9.18
N ASN A 7 51.43 45.17 10.04
CA ASN A 7 52.82 44.68 10.05
C ASN A 7 52.92 43.20 10.48
N PHE A 8 52.05 42.75 11.38
CA PHE A 8 51.98 41.33 11.78
C PHE A 8 51.50 40.45 10.62
N VAL A 9 50.43 40.86 9.92
CA VAL A 9 49.90 40.15 8.74
C VAL A 9 50.94 40.10 7.63
N ILE A 10 51.63 41.21 7.32
CA ILE A 10 52.67 41.23 6.28
C ILE A 10 53.83 40.31 6.64
N LYS A 11 54.30 40.33 7.89
CA LYS A 11 55.36 39.41 8.35
C LYS A 11 54.91 37.95 8.33
N PHE A 12 53.65 37.68 8.65
CA PHE A 12 53.10 36.33 8.60
C PHE A 12 52.98 35.81 7.16
N LEU A 13 52.50 36.64 6.23
CA LEU A 13 52.42 36.29 4.81
C LEU A 13 53.80 36.16 4.17
N SER A 14 54.76 37.04 4.49
CA SER A 14 56.13 36.92 3.99
C SER A 14 56.78 35.65 4.50
N TRP A 15 56.60 35.33 5.78
CA TRP A 15 57.08 34.09 6.38
C TRP A 15 56.43 32.84 5.74
N LEU A 16 55.12 32.87 5.47
CA LEU A 16 54.41 31.79 4.78
C LEU A 16 54.93 31.61 3.33
N SER A 17 55.18 32.72 2.63
CA SER A 17 55.74 32.74 1.28
C SER A 17 57.17 32.21 1.24
N ASP A 18 58.01 32.62 2.20
CA ASP A 18 59.39 32.14 2.32
C ASP A 18 59.43 30.64 2.68
N LEU A 19 58.50 30.17 3.52
CA LEU A 19 58.35 28.76 3.86
C LEU A 19 57.89 27.94 2.63
N ALA A 20 57.02 28.52 1.81
CA ALA A 20 56.53 27.90 0.58
C ALA A 20 57.59 27.81 -0.52
N CYS A 21 58.38 28.87 -0.72
CA CYS A 21 59.43 28.89 -1.73
C CYS A 21 60.65 28.05 -1.33
N ASN A 22 61.06 28.08 -0.06
CA ASN A 22 62.33 27.46 0.37
C ASN A 22 62.22 25.96 0.71
N LYS A 23 61.03 25.45 1.09
CA LYS A 23 60.83 24.04 1.47
C LYS A 23 59.50 23.47 0.96
N PRO A 24 59.28 23.41 -0.37
CA PRO A 24 58.01 22.97 -0.95
C PRO A 24 57.62 21.55 -0.53
N LYS A 25 58.59 20.62 -0.41
CA LYS A 25 58.34 19.23 0.03
C LYS A 25 57.78 19.15 1.46
N LEU A 26 58.17 20.07 2.33
CA LEU A 26 57.75 20.10 3.74
C LEU A 26 56.31 20.61 3.90
N LEU A 27 55.81 21.38 2.93
CA LEU A 27 54.40 21.77 2.85
C LEU A 27 53.54 20.73 2.14
N VAL A 28 54.05 20.10 1.07
CA VAL A 28 53.26 19.15 0.27
C VAL A 28 52.99 17.85 1.03
N PHE A 29 53.98 17.31 1.75
CA PHE A 29 53.82 16.05 2.47
C PHE A 29 52.67 16.06 3.49
N PRO A 30 52.55 17.03 4.43
CA PRO A 30 51.43 17.07 5.36
C PRO A 30 50.08 17.31 4.66
N GLN A 31 50.04 18.01 3.52
CA GLN A 31 48.81 18.19 2.75
C GLN A 31 48.36 16.89 2.08
N ILE A 32 49.29 16.09 1.56
CA ILE A 32 48.98 14.76 1.02
C ILE A 32 48.48 13.85 2.15
N VAL A 33 49.13 13.87 3.32
CA VAL A 33 48.67 13.09 4.49
C VAL A 33 47.27 13.55 4.92
N LEU A 34 47.03 14.86 5.00
CA LEU A 34 45.71 15.42 5.34
C LEU A 34 44.65 15.01 4.30
N MET A 35 44.99 15.02 3.02
CA MET A 35 44.10 14.58 1.95
C MET A 35 43.74 13.10 2.10
N ILE A 36 44.73 12.23 2.35
CA ILE A 36 44.48 10.79 2.57
C ILE A 36 43.60 10.58 3.80
N VAL A 37 43.86 11.30 4.90
CA VAL A 37 43.04 11.23 6.12
C VAL A 37 41.61 11.72 5.85
N ALA A 38 41.45 12.81 5.10
CA ALA A 38 40.13 13.34 4.75
C ALA A 38 39.35 12.38 3.85
N ILE A 39 40.03 11.69 2.91
CA ILE A 39 39.42 10.65 2.08
C ILE A 39 39.02 9.45 2.93
N ALA A 40 39.92 8.94 3.77
CA ALA A 40 39.62 7.81 4.66
C ALA A 40 38.43 8.11 5.58
N TYR A 41 38.43 9.31 6.18
CA TYR A 41 37.33 9.77 7.00
C TYR A 41 36.02 9.91 6.20
N SER A 42 36.09 10.45 4.98
CA SER A 42 34.89 10.56 4.14
C SER A 42 34.35 9.19 3.75
N VAL A 43 35.20 8.22 3.42
CA VAL A 43 34.76 6.86 3.09
C VAL A 43 34.07 6.18 4.26
N GLU A 44 34.54 6.40 5.50
CA GLU A 44 33.98 5.76 6.69
C GLU A 44 32.74 6.48 7.25
N PHE A 45 32.71 7.81 7.18
CA PHE A 45 31.70 8.62 7.88
C PHE A 45 30.67 9.28 6.94
N LEU A 46 30.88 9.30 5.63
CA LEU A 46 29.90 9.86 4.69
C LEU A 46 28.71 8.90 4.55
N LYS A 47 27.63 9.21 5.26
CA LYS A 47 26.37 8.48 5.19
C LYS A 47 25.36 9.27 4.37
N PHE A 48 24.71 8.63 3.41
CA PHE A 48 23.56 9.19 2.73
C PHE A 48 22.32 9.04 3.60
N ASN A 49 21.76 10.17 4.04
CA ASN A 49 20.48 10.17 4.74
C ASN A 49 19.35 10.47 3.76
N ASN A 50 18.47 9.48 3.52
CA ASN A 50 17.31 9.63 2.63
C ASN A 50 16.03 10.01 3.40
N ASN A 51 16.16 10.38 4.68
CA ASN A 51 15.03 10.79 5.49
C ASN A 51 14.61 12.22 5.17
N ARG A 52 13.52 12.36 4.40
CA ARG A 52 12.94 13.66 4.01
C ARG A 52 12.60 14.55 5.22
N ASN A 53 12.34 13.96 6.39
CA ASN A 53 12.02 14.71 7.60
C ASN A 53 13.20 15.55 8.13
N GLU A 54 14.43 15.21 7.78
CA GLU A 54 15.63 15.95 8.20
C GLU A 54 15.92 17.18 7.34
N LEU A 55 15.21 17.33 6.22
CA LEU A 55 15.26 18.54 5.38
C LEU A 55 14.48 19.71 6.01
N VAL A 56 13.67 19.43 7.04
CA VAL A 56 12.88 20.43 7.74
C VAL A 56 13.67 21.00 8.92
N GLY A 57 13.64 22.32 9.08
CA GLY A 57 14.29 22.99 10.20
C GLY A 57 13.78 22.48 11.55
N LYS A 58 14.69 21.98 12.39
CA LYS A 58 14.41 21.39 13.72
C LYS A 58 13.56 22.28 14.64
N ASN A 59 13.60 23.60 14.46
CA ASN A 59 12.92 24.57 15.34
C ASN A 59 11.44 24.83 14.98
N LYS A 60 10.80 24.02 14.15
CA LYS A 60 9.39 24.22 13.77
C LYS A 60 8.44 23.44 14.68
N LYS A 61 7.39 24.10 15.19
CA LYS A 61 6.37 23.50 16.08
C LYS A 61 5.70 22.25 15.48
N TYR A 62 5.38 22.26 14.19
CA TYR A 62 4.77 21.11 13.52
C TYR A 62 5.69 19.89 13.47
N HIS A 63 7.01 20.09 13.37
CA HIS A 63 7.98 19.00 13.32
C HIS A 63 8.04 18.27 14.66
N HIS A 64 8.04 19.01 15.78
CA HIS A 64 7.94 18.42 17.12
C HIS A 64 6.64 17.62 17.31
N ASN A 65 5.50 18.16 16.86
CA ASN A 65 4.23 17.45 16.94
C ASN A 65 4.23 16.16 16.10
N TYR A 66 4.82 16.20 14.91
CA TYR A 66 4.95 15.01 14.05
C TYR A 66 5.86 13.95 14.67
N LEU A 67 6.99 14.35 15.26
CA LEU A 67 7.88 13.42 15.97
C LEU A 67 7.22 12.82 17.22
N ALA A 68 6.48 13.62 17.99
CA ALA A 68 5.72 13.14 19.14
C ALA A 68 4.64 12.14 18.71
N TYR A 69 3.88 12.45 17.66
CA TYR A 69 2.90 11.53 17.07
C TYR A 69 3.56 10.22 16.61
N LYS A 70 4.70 10.27 15.91
CA LYS A 70 5.42 9.07 15.45
C LYS A 70 5.96 8.23 16.61
N ALA A 71 6.32 8.86 17.73
CA ALA A 71 6.80 8.17 18.92
C ALA A 71 5.67 7.47 19.69
N GLU A 72 4.49 8.10 19.75
CA GLU A 72 3.31 7.56 20.45
C GLU A 72 2.56 6.52 19.61
N PHE A 73 2.52 6.73 18.29
CA PHE A 73 1.91 5.84 17.31
C PHE A 73 2.98 5.36 16.33
N PRO A 74 3.76 4.31 16.69
CA PRO A 74 4.77 3.73 15.82
C PRO A 74 4.10 2.96 14.67
N ASN A 75 3.49 3.70 13.74
CA ASN A 75 3.06 3.15 12.47
C ASN A 75 4.29 2.98 11.58
N GLN A 76 4.38 1.81 10.95
CA GLN A 76 5.36 1.58 9.89
C GLN A 76 5.02 2.48 8.71
N ASP A 77 6.03 2.85 7.92
CA ASP A 77 5.78 3.55 6.67
C ASP A 77 5.05 2.58 5.73
N ASP A 78 3.76 2.84 5.48
CA ASP A 78 2.91 1.95 4.68
C ASP A 78 3.29 1.99 3.21
N ILE A 79 3.33 0.81 2.58
CA ILE A 79 3.49 0.69 1.13
C ILE A 79 2.11 0.48 0.51
N VAL A 80 1.69 1.44 -0.32
CA VAL A 80 0.43 1.33 -1.07
C VAL A 80 0.73 0.73 -2.44
N VAL A 81 0.12 -0.41 -2.74
CA VAL A 81 0.21 -1.08 -4.03
C VAL A 81 -1.11 -0.90 -4.78
N ALA A 82 -1.06 -0.24 -5.93
CA ALA A 82 -2.20 -0.11 -6.84
C ALA A 82 -2.09 -1.14 -7.97
N VAL A 83 -3.20 -1.82 -8.28
CA VAL A 83 -3.28 -2.81 -9.36
C VAL A 83 -4.27 -2.32 -10.41
N GLU A 84 -3.83 -2.21 -11.65
CA GLU A 84 -4.62 -1.74 -12.78
C GLU A 84 -4.64 -2.77 -13.91
N SER A 85 -5.82 -2.94 -14.52
CA SER A 85 -6.03 -3.69 -15.76
C SER A 85 -7.35 -3.26 -16.38
N GLU A 86 -7.60 -3.72 -17.62
CA GLU A 86 -8.82 -3.44 -18.39
C GLU A 86 -10.11 -3.93 -17.71
N ASN A 87 -10.03 -4.88 -16.76
CA ASN A 87 -11.20 -5.45 -16.10
C ASN A 87 -11.09 -5.35 -14.56
N PRO A 88 -12.02 -4.64 -13.89
CA PRO A 88 -11.99 -4.46 -12.43
C PRO A 88 -12.11 -5.77 -11.64
N GLU A 89 -12.84 -6.78 -12.14
CA GLU A 89 -12.92 -8.09 -11.48
C GLU A 89 -11.58 -8.83 -11.51
N LYS A 90 -10.80 -8.68 -12.58
CA LYS A 90 -9.44 -9.24 -12.66
C LYS A 90 -8.53 -8.59 -11.62
N ASN A 91 -8.65 -7.27 -11.43
CA ASN A 91 -7.88 -6.54 -10.41
C ASN A 91 -8.25 -7.04 -9.02
N ARG A 92 -9.55 -7.17 -8.72
CA ARG A 92 -10.03 -7.69 -7.43
C ARG A 92 -9.47 -9.08 -7.14
N LEU A 93 -9.61 -10.01 -8.07
CA LEU A 93 -9.11 -11.38 -7.91
C LEU A 93 -7.59 -11.45 -7.75
N PHE A 94 -6.85 -10.59 -8.45
CA PHE A 94 -5.40 -10.51 -8.31
C PHE A 94 -5.00 -9.98 -6.94
N VAL A 95 -5.63 -8.90 -6.47
CA VAL A 95 -5.38 -8.31 -5.15
C VAL A 95 -5.70 -9.31 -4.04
N GLU A 96 -6.79 -10.07 -4.14
CA GLU A 96 -7.11 -11.12 -3.18
C GLU A 96 -6.06 -12.25 -3.13
N LYS A 97 -5.53 -12.65 -4.30
CA LYS A 97 -4.46 -13.65 -4.38
C LYS A 97 -3.14 -13.12 -3.83
N LEU A 98 -2.78 -11.88 -4.18
CA LEU A 98 -1.57 -11.23 -3.72
C LEU A 98 -1.60 -11.02 -2.21
N GLY A 99 -2.73 -10.55 -1.66
CA GLY A 99 -2.92 -10.38 -0.23
C GLY A 99 -2.70 -11.69 0.55
N LYS A 100 -3.35 -12.77 0.12
CA LYS A 100 -3.15 -14.11 0.73
C LYS A 100 -1.73 -14.62 0.60
N ALA A 101 -1.07 -14.37 -0.53
CA ALA A 101 0.32 -14.77 -0.72
C ALA A 101 1.26 -13.99 0.22
N LEU A 102 1.02 -12.70 0.44
CA LEU A 102 1.79 -11.88 1.37
C LEU A 102 1.53 -12.25 2.84
N GLU A 103 0.30 -12.64 3.18
CA GLU A 103 -0.05 -13.14 4.53
C GLU A 103 0.78 -14.38 4.92
N ALA A 104 1.20 -15.20 3.94
CA ALA A 104 2.07 -16.34 4.19
C ALA A 104 3.51 -15.94 4.59
N TYR A 105 3.94 -14.71 4.30
CA TYR A 105 5.27 -14.18 4.65
C TYR A 105 5.19 -13.19 5.83
N SER A 106 4.60 -13.65 6.94
CA SER A 106 4.39 -12.86 8.16
C SER A 106 5.67 -12.34 8.81
N ASP A 107 6.82 -12.95 8.51
CA ASP A 107 8.12 -12.55 9.05
C ASP A 107 8.64 -11.24 8.46
N ILE A 108 8.17 -10.89 7.25
CA ILE A 108 8.62 -9.73 6.48
C ILE A 108 7.53 -8.67 6.42
N PHE A 109 6.29 -9.09 6.19
CA PHE A 109 5.14 -8.18 6.04
C PHE A 109 4.22 -8.28 7.25
N THR A 110 3.90 -7.13 7.83
CA THR A 110 2.96 -7.02 8.95
C THR A 110 1.78 -6.15 8.52
N ASN A 111 0.59 -6.39 9.09
CA ASN A 111 -0.61 -5.56 8.89
C ASN A 111 -1.04 -5.38 7.42
N ILE A 112 -1.13 -6.48 6.66
CA ILE A 112 -1.53 -6.44 5.24
C ILE A 112 -3.04 -6.13 5.14
N PHE A 113 -3.38 -5.02 4.47
CA PHE A 113 -4.77 -4.60 4.26
C PHE A 113 -5.07 -4.52 2.75
N TYR A 114 -5.87 -5.47 2.25
CA TYR A 114 -6.23 -5.54 0.82
C TYR A 114 -7.73 -5.71 0.55
N LYS A 115 -8.55 -5.96 1.58
CA LYS A 115 -10.00 -6.09 1.44
C LYS A 115 -10.72 -5.27 2.52
N GLY A 116 -11.64 -4.41 2.09
CA GLY A 116 -12.63 -3.76 2.95
C GLY A 116 -13.79 -4.71 3.24
N ASP A 117 -13.50 -5.89 3.80
CA ASP A 117 -14.52 -6.90 4.05
C ASP A 117 -15.15 -6.68 5.43
N LEU A 118 -16.49 -6.70 5.48
CA LEU A 118 -17.27 -6.61 6.71
C LEU A 118 -16.89 -7.73 7.70
N THR A 119 -16.30 -8.83 7.21
CA THR A 119 -15.72 -9.86 8.10
C THR A 119 -14.63 -9.33 9.03
N LEU A 120 -13.85 -8.32 8.62
CA LEU A 120 -12.85 -7.66 9.47
C LEU A 120 -13.51 -6.84 10.59
N MET A 121 -14.70 -6.31 10.34
CA MET A 121 -15.51 -5.58 11.33
C MET A 121 -16.32 -6.51 12.25
N GLY A 122 -16.26 -7.81 12.00
CA GLY A 122 -16.88 -8.85 12.80
C GLY A 122 -18.42 -8.82 12.77
N LYS A 123 -19.04 -9.49 13.75
CA LYS A 123 -20.50 -9.69 13.82
C LYS A 123 -21.32 -8.40 13.93
N LYS A 124 -20.67 -7.26 14.19
CA LYS A 124 -21.31 -5.94 14.37
C LYS A 124 -21.12 -5.02 13.16
N ALA A 125 -20.58 -5.50 12.04
CA ALA A 125 -20.35 -4.69 10.85
C ALA A 125 -21.62 -3.99 10.35
N LEU A 126 -22.77 -4.65 10.43
CA LEU A 126 -24.06 -4.08 10.06
C LEU A 126 -24.47 -2.88 10.94
N MET A 127 -23.91 -2.72 12.15
CA MET A 127 -24.18 -1.55 12.99
C MET A 127 -23.49 -0.28 12.51
N MET A 128 -22.57 -0.38 11.55
CA MET A 128 -21.90 0.79 10.95
C MET A 128 -22.67 1.38 9.77
N LEU A 129 -23.69 0.68 9.27
CA LEU A 129 -24.56 1.19 8.23
C LEU A 129 -25.65 2.07 8.87
N ASP A 130 -26.16 3.03 8.12
CA ASP A 130 -27.28 3.87 8.52
C ASP A 130 -28.60 3.10 8.58
N GLU A 131 -29.52 3.54 9.44
CA GLU A 131 -30.81 2.87 9.68
C GLU A 131 -31.63 2.71 8.39
N LYS A 132 -31.57 3.70 7.49
CA LYS A 132 -32.26 3.64 6.21
C LYS A 132 -31.72 2.51 5.35
N THR A 133 -30.39 2.42 5.18
CA THR A 133 -29.77 1.32 4.43
C THR A 133 -30.03 -0.05 5.06
N LEU A 134 -30.06 -0.17 6.40
CA LEU A 134 -30.45 -1.43 7.05
C LEU A 134 -31.89 -1.83 6.73
N THR A 135 -32.79 -0.85 6.76
CA THR A 135 -34.21 -1.07 6.48
C THR A 135 -34.42 -1.50 5.03
N ASP A 136 -33.74 -0.83 4.09
CA ASP A 136 -33.77 -1.18 2.68
C ASP A 136 -33.20 -2.58 2.43
N LEU A 137 -32.05 -2.91 3.03
CA LEU A 137 -31.44 -4.23 2.94
C LEU A 137 -32.34 -5.32 3.55
N HIS A 138 -32.97 -5.06 4.68
CA HIS A 138 -33.94 -5.97 5.30
C HIS A 138 -35.13 -6.23 4.38
N ASN A 139 -35.68 -5.18 3.78
CA ASN A 139 -36.82 -5.28 2.87
C ASN A 139 -36.45 -6.07 1.61
N ILE A 140 -35.30 -5.78 1.00
CA ILE A 140 -34.77 -6.53 -0.15
C ILE A 140 -34.59 -8.00 0.21
N LEU A 141 -33.94 -8.32 1.33
CA LEU A 141 -33.74 -9.72 1.73
C LEU A 141 -35.08 -10.44 1.99
N LYS A 142 -36.07 -9.75 2.54
CA LYS A 142 -37.41 -10.31 2.77
C LYS A 142 -38.16 -10.58 1.47
N GLU A 143 -38.10 -9.65 0.52
CA GLU A 143 -38.72 -9.75 -0.81
C GLU A 143 -38.08 -10.87 -1.64
N TYR A 144 -36.76 -10.97 -1.63
CA TYR A 144 -36.01 -11.97 -2.41
C TYR A 144 -35.84 -13.32 -1.69
N LYS A 145 -36.30 -13.47 -0.43
CA LYS A 145 -36.20 -14.74 0.32
C LYS A 145 -36.78 -15.95 -0.41
N PRO A 146 -37.98 -15.89 -1.03
CA PRO A 146 -38.54 -17.03 -1.74
C PRO A 146 -37.69 -17.42 -2.96
N PHE A 147 -37.12 -16.43 -3.65
CA PHE A 147 -36.22 -16.63 -4.78
C PHE A 147 -34.92 -17.30 -4.33
N ILE A 148 -34.26 -16.78 -3.29
CA ILE A 148 -33.00 -17.35 -2.75
C ILE A 148 -33.20 -18.80 -2.28
N ASN A 149 -34.29 -19.08 -1.56
CA ASN A 149 -34.60 -20.42 -1.06
C ASN A 149 -34.76 -21.48 -2.16
N GLN A 150 -35.06 -21.07 -3.39
CA GLN A 150 -35.16 -22.01 -4.51
C GLN A 150 -33.77 -22.48 -4.96
N PHE A 151 -32.73 -21.66 -4.80
CA PHE A 151 -31.35 -21.98 -5.19
C PHE A 151 -30.52 -22.62 -4.07
N THR A 152 -30.96 -22.53 -2.80
CA THR A 152 -30.25 -23.19 -1.68
C THR A 152 -30.24 -24.71 -1.79
N SER A 153 -31.10 -25.28 -2.63
CA SER A 153 -31.14 -26.73 -2.91
C SER A 153 -30.11 -27.18 -3.96
N ALA A 154 -29.47 -26.26 -4.68
CA ALA A 154 -28.43 -26.60 -5.64
C ALA A 154 -27.12 -26.97 -4.93
N THR A 155 -26.62 -28.18 -5.18
CA THR A 155 -25.35 -28.68 -4.60
C THR A 155 -24.14 -28.49 -5.52
N ASN A 156 -24.37 -28.16 -6.79
CA ASN A 156 -23.33 -27.94 -7.79
C ASN A 156 -23.80 -26.95 -8.87
N LEU A 157 -22.85 -26.46 -9.69
CA LEU A 157 -23.11 -25.44 -10.72
C LEU A 157 -24.12 -25.93 -11.77
N GLU A 158 -24.09 -27.21 -12.13
CA GLU A 158 -25.03 -27.83 -13.06
C GLU A 158 -26.47 -27.76 -12.52
N SER A 159 -26.67 -28.14 -11.26
CA SER A 159 -27.97 -28.08 -10.58
C SER A 159 -28.47 -26.64 -10.47
N LEU A 160 -27.57 -25.69 -10.19
CA LEU A 160 -27.91 -24.27 -10.13
C LEU A 160 -28.38 -23.75 -11.49
N LEU A 161 -27.62 -24.01 -12.56
CA LEU A 161 -27.98 -23.60 -13.93
C LEU A 161 -29.27 -24.25 -14.41
N ASN A 162 -29.49 -25.52 -14.06
CA ASN A 162 -30.74 -26.21 -14.35
C ASN A 162 -31.94 -25.61 -13.61
N GLN A 163 -31.77 -25.19 -12.35
CA GLN A 163 -32.81 -24.48 -11.61
C GLN A 163 -33.09 -23.09 -12.19
N ILE A 164 -32.06 -22.33 -12.55
CA ILE A 164 -32.19 -21.03 -13.22
C ILE A 164 -32.97 -21.20 -14.53
N ASN A 165 -32.59 -22.18 -15.37
CA ASN A 165 -33.28 -22.47 -16.62
C ASN A 165 -34.74 -22.87 -16.41
N ARG A 166 -35.04 -23.67 -15.37
CA ARG A 166 -36.44 -24.01 -15.03
C ARG A 166 -37.22 -22.75 -14.67
N GLN A 167 -36.66 -21.85 -13.87
CA GLN A 167 -37.33 -20.60 -13.49
C GLN A 167 -37.61 -19.69 -14.68
N PHE A 168 -36.66 -19.53 -15.60
CA PHE A 168 -36.90 -18.77 -16.83
C PHE A 168 -37.99 -19.38 -17.70
N ARG A 169 -38.13 -20.71 -17.72
CA ARG A 169 -39.16 -21.41 -18.49
C ARG A 169 -40.54 -21.39 -17.82
N THR A 170 -40.61 -21.34 -16.50
CA THR A 170 -41.86 -21.35 -15.73
C THR A 170 -42.32 -19.97 -15.27
N ALA A 171 -41.52 -18.92 -15.49
CA ALA A 171 -41.87 -17.56 -15.14
C ALA A 171 -43.03 -17.05 -15.99
N ASN A 172 -44.20 -16.90 -15.37
CA ASN A 172 -45.34 -16.22 -15.98
C ASN A 172 -45.08 -14.70 -16.05
N ALA A 173 -45.49 -14.08 -17.16
CA ALA A 173 -45.19 -12.69 -17.53
C ALA A 173 -45.60 -11.61 -16.51
N ASN A 174 -46.42 -11.93 -15.51
CA ASN A 174 -47.07 -10.93 -14.65
C ASN A 174 -46.53 -10.82 -13.21
N THR A 175 -45.66 -11.72 -12.73
CA THR A 175 -45.26 -11.69 -11.28
C THR A 175 -43.77 -11.89 -11.04
N ASN A 176 -43.14 -12.88 -11.69
CA ASN A 176 -41.73 -13.23 -11.39
C ASN A 176 -40.75 -12.75 -12.48
N ALA A 177 -41.27 -12.30 -13.63
CA ALA A 177 -40.46 -11.89 -14.77
C ALA A 177 -39.59 -10.66 -14.45
N ASN A 178 -40.13 -9.68 -13.71
CA ASN A 178 -39.40 -8.47 -13.36
C ASN A 178 -38.25 -8.73 -12.38
N ASP A 179 -38.39 -9.67 -11.44
CA ASP A 179 -37.33 -10.00 -10.50
C ASP A 179 -36.22 -10.82 -11.16
N LEU A 180 -36.57 -11.67 -12.12
CA LEU A 180 -35.60 -12.37 -12.97
C LEU A 180 -34.82 -11.39 -13.86
N VAL A 181 -35.49 -10.36 -14.40
CA VAL A 181 -34.83 -9.31 -15.19
C VAL A 181 -33.84 -8.51 -14.34
N LYS A 182 -34.20 -8.19 -13.08
CA LYS A 182 -33.28 -7.54 -12.14
C LYS A 182 -32.11 -8.43 -11.74
N ALA A 183 -32.29 -9.76 -11.74
CA ALA A 183 -31.25 -10.72 -11.40
C ALA A 183 -30.30 -11.05 -12.56
N LEU A 184 -30.69 -10.80 -13.83
CA LEU A 184 -29.89 -11.08 -15.02
C LEU A 184 -28.44 -10.57 -14.94
N PRO A 185 -28.14 -9.32 -14.53
CA PRO A 185 -26.76 -8.83 -14.45
C PRO A 185 -25.90 -9.61 -13.46
N ALA A 186 -26.50 -10.10 -12.36
CA ALA A 186 -25.80 -10.91 -11.38
C ALA A 186 -25.53 -12.32 -11.93
N ILE A 187 -26.50 -12.91 -12.64
CA ILE A 187 -26.34 -14.22 -13.28
C ILE A 187 -25.28 -14.16 -14.39
N GLU A 188 -25.30 -13.12 -15.22
CA GLU A 188 -24.30 -12.87 -16.26
C GLU A 188 -22.88 -12.73 -15.66
N ARG A 189 -22.74 -11.97 -14.57
CA ARG A 189 -21.49 -11.89 -13.79
C ARG A 189 -21.04 -13.25 -13.28
N LEU A 190 -21.94 -14.06 -12.74
CA LEU A 190 -21.60 -15.37 -12.19
C LEU A 190 -21.15 -16.34 -13.30
N ILE A 191 -21.83 -16.34 -14.45
CA ILE A 191 -21.48 -17.16 -15.61
C ILE A 191 -20.14 -16.73 -16.21
N SER A 192 -19.92 -15.42 -16.38
CA SER A 192 -18.65 -14.88 -16.88
C SER A 192 -17.48 -15.21 -15.94
N LEU A 193 -17.67 -15.10 -14.63
CA LEU A 193 -16.68 -15.53 -13.63
C LEU A 193 -16.41 -17.04 -13.70
N ALA A 194 -17.45 -17.86 -13.88
CA ALA A 194 -17.30 -19.31 -14.01
C ALA A 194 -16.56 -19.69 -15.30
N LEU A 195 -16.86 -19.03 -16.43
CA LEU A 195 -16.16 -19.22 -17.70
C LEU A 195 -14.70 -18.77 -17.63
N ASP A 196 -14.41 -17.63 -16.99
CA ASP A 196 -13.06 -17.17 -16.75
C ASP A 196 -12.28 -18.14 -15.86
N ALA A 197 -12.92 -18.76 -14.86
CA ALA A 197 -12.31 -19.76 -14.00
C ALA A 197 -12.01 -21.08 -14.74
N ILE A 198 -12.82 -21.45 -15.74
CA ILE A 198 -12.55 -22.63 -16.59
C ILE A 198 -11.35 -22.36 -17.52
N ASN A 199 -11.28 -21.16 -18.11
CA ASN A 199 -10.21 -20.79 -19.05
C ASN A 199 -8.88 -20.43 -18.36
N ARG A 200 -8.93 -20.10 -17.08
CA ARG A 200 -7.74 -19.85 -16.24
C ARG A 200 -7.70 -20.88 -15.13
N PRO A 201 -6.99 -22.01 -15.29
CA PRO A 201 -6.74 -22.91 -14.18
C PRO A 201 -6.00 -22.14 -13.09
N GLY A 202 -6.74 -21.61 -12.12
CA GLY A 202 -6.16 -21.16 -10.88
C GLY A 202 -5.62 -22.41 -10.21
N VAL A 203 -4.31 -22.45 -9.96
CA VAL A 203 -3.75 -23.49 -9.09
C VAL A 203 -4.54 -23.42 -7.79
N PRO A 204 -5.28 -24.48 -7.41
CA PRO A 204 -5.93 -24.50 -6.11
C PRO A 204 -4.82 -24.37 -5.08
N VAL A 205 -4.95 -23.40 -4.17
CA VAL A 205 -4.16 -23.44 -2.94
C VAL A 205 -4.48 -24.78 -2.29
N SER A 206 -3.42 -25.57 -2.10
CA SER A 206 -3.52 -26.88 -1.45
C SER A 206 -4.19 -26.75 -0.08
N PRO A 207 -4.90 -27.78 0.37
CA PRO A 207 -5.73 -27.74 1.59
C PRO A 207 -4.99 -27.25 2.83
#